data_AF-A0A2A4IX83-F1
#
_entry.id   AF-A0A2A4IX83-F1
#
_cell.length_a   1.000
_cell.length_b   1.000
_cell.length_c   1.000
_cell.angle_alpha   90.00
_cell.angle_beta   90.00
_cell.angle_gamma   90.00
#
_symmetry.space_group_name_H-M   'P 1'
#
loop_
_entity.id
_entity.type
_entity.pdbx_description
1 polymer ?
#
loop_
_entity_poly.entity_id
_entity_poly.type
_entity_poly.pdbx_seq_one_letter_code
_entity_poly.pdbx_strand_id
1 'polypeptide(L)'
;MAFLSCGRLGSRSVLASLNKVPTVLASANYAQAAGIPKIVFKKYEEPKLEHHDDRNARLKRPMSPHLSIYAPQLTSVLSVSHRATGMILSGYFSVLGIGALVLPHDISHYIAIIESLNLSPATLFLGKFLLAAPVGYHLANGVRHLFWDMAKGLTIKEVYSSGYTMLAASVIISLILAAL
;
A
#
# COMPACT_ATOMS: atom_id res chain seq x y z
N MET A 1 -56.03 15.42 12.16
CA MET A 1 -56.96 15.89 11.10
C MET A 1 -56.34 15.49 9.77
N ALA A 2 -56.98 14.85 8.80
CA ALA A 2 -58.31 14.29 8.66
C ALA A 2 -58.14 13.01 7.83
N PHE A 3 -58.81 11.95 8.28
CA PHE A 3 -59.00 10.71 7.53
C PHE A 3 -60.02 10.98 6.41
N LEU A 4 -59.75 10.51 5.20
CA LEU A 4 -60.80 10.30 4.20
C LEU A 4 -60.79 8.84 3.76
N SER A 5 -61.84 8.17 4.21
CA SER A 5 -62.32 6.86 3.82
C SER A 5 -62.92 6.91 2.42
N CYS A 6 -62.68 5.89 1.60
CA CYS A 6 -63.59 5.54 0.51
C CYS A 6 -63.54 4.04 0.20
N GLY A 7 -64.72 3.41 0.32
CA GLY A 7 -65.21 2.52 -0.72
C GLY A 7 -64.83 1.05 -0.67
N ARG A 8 -65.55 0.29 0.17
CA ARG A 8 -65.69 -1.17 0.12
C ARG A 8 -66.23 -1.60 -1.27
N LEU A 9 -65.41 -2.26 -2.09
CA LEU A 9 -65.82 -2.91 -3.34
C LEU A 9 -65.81 -4.43 -3.17
N GLY A 10 -66.92 -5.02 -3.61
CA GLY A 10 -67.39 -6.34 -3.22
C GLY A 10 -66.58 -7.52 -3.76
N SER A 11 -66.66 -8.58 -2.98
CA SER A 11 -66.26 -9.94 -3.33
C SER A 11 -66.99 -10.42 -4.59
N ARG A 12 -66.30 -10.47 -5.72
CA ARG A 12 -66.65 -11.38 -6.82
C ARG A 12 -65.41 -12.18 -7.16
N SER A 13 -65.46 -13.49 -6.90
CA SER A 13 -64.38 -14.40 -7.22
C SER A 13 -64.16 -14.40 -8.73
N VAL A 14 -63.00 -13.90 -9.14
CA VAL A 14 -62.47 -13.98 -10.52
C VAL A 14 -62.41 -15.43 -11.03
N LEU A 15 -62.52 -16.40 -10.12
CA LEU A 15 -62.51 -17.85 -10.37
C LEU A 15 -63.76 -18.41 -11.07
N ALA A 16 -64.85 -17.65 -11.23
CA ALA A 16 -66.09 -18.16 -11.82
C ALA A 16 -66.14 -18.09 -13.36
N SER A 17 -65.13 -17.50 -14.03
CA SER A 17 -65.16 -17.26 -15.49
C SER A 17 -64.19 -18.13 -16.31
N LEU A 18 -63.53 -19.12 -15.71
CA LEU A 18 -62.52 -19.95 -16.40
C LEU A 18 -63.03 -21.30 -16.95
N ASN A 19 -64.29 -21.69 -16.67
CA ASN A 19 -64.83 -23.00 -17.09
C ASN A 19 -65.54 -23.00 -18.46
N LYS A 20 -65.27 -22.04 -19.35
CA LYS A 20 -65.89 -21.98 -20.69
C LYS A 20 -64.89 -21.88 -21.85
N VAL A 21 -63.70 -22.49 -21.71
CA VAL A 21 -62.81 -22.69 -22.85
C VAL A 21 -62.84 -24.17 -23.22
N PRO A 22 -63.36 -24.56 -24.40
CA PRO A 22 -63.26 -25.93 -24.85
C PRO A 22 -61.78 -26.29 -24.99
N THR A 23 -61.43 -27.42 -24.39
CA THR A 23 -60.13 -28.09 -24.46
C THR A 23 -59.76 -28.37 -25.91
N VAL A 24 -59.12 -27.41 -26.57
CA VAL A 24 -58.26 -27.69 -27.72
C VAL A 24 -56.95 -28.23 -27.15
N LEU A 25 -56.98 -29.48 -26.71
CA LEU A 25 -55.78 -30.32 -26.63
C LEU A 25 -55.35 -30.63 -28.06
N ALA A 26 -54.87 -29.62 -28.78
CA ALA A 26 -53.95 -29.85 -29.87
C ALA A 26 -52.68 -30.35 -29.19
N SER A 27 -52.40 -31.64 -29.34
CA SER A 27 -51.09 -32.23 -29.10
C SER A 27 -50.09 -31.53 -30.01
N ALA A 28 -49.57 -30.39 -29.55
CA ALA A 28 -48.36 -29.82 -30.08
C ALA A 28 -47.23 -30.78 -29.69
N ASN A 29 -47.02 -31.80 -30.53
CA ASN A 29 -45.75 -32.50 -30.61
C ASN A 29 -44.73 -31.48 -31.13
N TYR A 30 -44.32 -30.55 -30.26
CA TYR A 30 -43.11 -29.80 -30.46
C TYR A 30 -42.00 -30.84 -30.56
N ALA A 31 -41.38 -30.85 -31.74
CA ALA A 31 -40.32 -31.76 -32.09
C ALA A 31 -39.28 -31.85 -30.96
N GLN A 32 -39.33 -32.95 -30.24
CA GLN A 32 -38.23 -33.41 -29.40
C GLN A 32 -37.14 -33.96 -30.35
N ALA A 33 -36.51 -33.08 -31.13
CA ALA A 33 -35.42 -33.46 -32.01
C ALA A 33 -34.42 -32.31 -32.16
N ALA A 34 -33.17 -32.60 -31.75
CA ALA A 34 -31.93 -31.84 -31.94
C ALA A 34 -31.70 -30.59 -31.06
N GLY A 35 -31.20 -30.85 -29.84
CA GLY A 35 -29.94 -30.21 -29.44
C GLY A 35 -29.96 -29.02 -28.49
N ILE A 36 -31.04 -28.76 -27.74
CA ILE A 36 -30.95 -27.78 -26.64
C ILE A 36 -30.03 -28.38 -25.56
N PRO A 37 -28.84 -27.80 -25.27
CA PRO A 37 -28.00 -28.31 -24.21
C PRO A 37 -28.80 -28.24 -22.91
N LYS A 38 -28.96 -29.40 -22.26
CA LYS A 38 -29.61 -29.46 -20.95
C LYS A 38 -28.79 -28.63 -19.98
N ILE A 39 -29.23 -27.40 -19.71
CA ILE A 39 -28.59 -26.53 -18.72
C ILE A 39 -28.90 -27.13 -17.35
N VAL A 40 -27.95 -27.91 -16.84
CA VAL A 40 -28.01 -28.42 -15.47
C VAL A 40 -27.53 -27.31 -14.56
N PHE A 41 -28.47 -26.64 -13.91
CA PHE A 41 -28.14 -25.70 -12.85
C PHE A 41 -27.56 -26.49 -11.68
N LYS A 42 -26.26 -26.31 -11.40
CA LYS A 42 -25.67 -26.83 -10.17
C LYS A 42 -26.37 -26.14 -9.00
N LYS A 43 -26.88 -26.92 -8.04
CA LYS A 43 -27.40 -26.38 -6.78
C LYS A 43 -26.31 -25.55 -6.12
N TYR A 44 -26.64 -24.32 -5.71
CA TYR A 44 -25.73 -23.48 -4.95
C TYR A 44 -25.31 -24.21 -3.66
N GLU A 45 -24.01 -24.35 -3.47
CA GLU A 45 -23.40 -24.76 -2.21
C GLU A 45 -22.76 -23.53 -1.60
N GLU A 46 -23.08 -23.25 -0.34
CA GLU A 46 -22.46 -22.15 0.37
C GLU A 46 -20.95 -22.40 0.49
N PRO A 47 -20.10 -21.42 0.18
CA PRO A 47 -18.67 -21.56 0.37
C PRO A 47 -18.38 -21.92 1.83
N LYS A 48 -17.45 -22.85 2.06
CA LYS A 48 -16.91 -23.04 3.40
C LYS A 48 -16.44 -21.69 3.94
N LEU A 49 -16.89 -21.35 5.15
CA LEU A 49 -16.38 -20.22 5.92
C LEU A 49 -14.90 -20.53 6.24
N GLU A 50 -14.03 -20.06 5.36
CA GLU A 50 -12.59 -20.20 5.42
C GLU A 50 -11.99 -18.80 5.30
N HIS A 51 -10.92 -18.52 6.05
CA HIS A 51 -10.19 -17.27 5.91
C HIS A 51 -9.56 -17.18 4.50
N HIS A 52 -9.42 -15.97 3.99
CA HIS A 52 -8.92 -15.72 2.63
C HIS A 52 -7.56 -16.39 2.38
N ASP A 53 -6.65 -16.27 3.34
CA ASP A 53 -5.28 -16.77 3.20
C ASP A 53 -5.23 -18.29 3.28
N ASP A 54 -6.00 -18.90 4.18
CA ASP A 54 -6.14 -20.36 4.28
C ASP A 54 -6.69 -20.96 2.98
N ARG A 55 -7.69 -20.28 2.38
CA ARG A 55 -8.26 -20.68 1.10
C ARG A 55 -7.21 -20.61 -0.02
N ASN A 56 -6.41 -19.55 -0.08
CA ASN A 56 -5.38 -19.40 -1.12
C ASN A 56 -4.23 -20.39 -0.94
N ALA A 57 -3.79 -20.64 0.30
CA ALA A 57 -2.80 -21.65 0.65
C ALA A 57 -3.29 -23.05 0.27
N ARG A 58 -4.53 -23.42 0.65
CA ARG A 58 -5.16 -24.70 0.29
C ARG A 58 -5.27 -24.89 -1.22
N LEU A 59 -5.61 -23.82 -1.95
CA LEU A 59 -5.73 -23.85 -3.41
C LEU A 59 -4.39 -23.69 -4.15
N LYS A 60 -3.27 -23.52 -3.43
CA LYS A 60 -1.93 -23.31 -3.98
C LYS A 60 -1.90 -22.22 -5.06
N ARG A 61 -2.64 -21.13 -4.83
CA ARG A 61 -2.69 -20.00 -5.78
C ARG A 61 -1.35 -19.27 -5.75
N PRO A 62 -0.69 -19.04 -6.90
CA PRO A 62 0.55 -18.30 -6.94
C PRO A 62 0.29 -16.82 -6.64
N MET A 63 1.27 -16.17 -6.00
CA MET A 63 1.28 -14.72 -5.84
C MET A 63 1.67 -14.07 -7.17
N SER A 64 0.90 -13.09 -7.63
CA SER A 64 1.28 -12.31 -8.81
C SER A 64 2.59 -11.57 -8.55
N PRO A 65 3.49 -11.45 -9.53
CA PRO A 65 4.72 -10.68 -9.36
C PRO A 65 4.39 -9.22 -9.02
N HIS A 66 5.18 -8.61 -8.13
CA HIS A 66 4.96 -7.23 -7.68
C HIS A 66 6.24 -6.39 -7.82
N LEU A 67 7.24 -6.56 -6.95
CA LEU A 67 8.47 -5.74 -6.97
C LEU A 67 9.33 -6.00 -8.21
N SER A 68 9.29 -7.21 -8.78
CA SER A 68 10.10 -7.58 -9.95
C SER A 68 9.59 -6.97 -11.26
N ILE A 69 8.33 -6.52 -11.30
CA ILE A 69 7.70 -5.97 -12.52
C ILE A 69 7.25 -4.52 -12.38
N TYR A 70 7.25 -3.96 -11.16
CA TYR A 70 6.80 -2.60 -10.93
C TYR A 70 7.85 -1.59 -11.39
N ALA A 71 7.43 -0.60 -12.18
CA ALA A 71 8.32 0.45 -12.65
C ALA A 71 8.80 1.32 -11.47
N PRO A 72 10.12 1.54 -11.29
CA PRO A 72 10.61 2.43 -10.26
C PRO A 72 10.06 3.85 -10.43
N GLN A 73 9.36 4.34 -9.40
CA GLN A 73 8.85 5.71 -9.34
C GLN A 73 9.64 6.51 -8.33
N LEU A 74 9.83 7.81 -8.59
CA LEU A 74 10.49 8.72 -7.65
C LEU A 74 9.92 8.55 -6.24
N THR A 75 8.60 8.61 -6.09
CA THR A 75 7.90 8.45 -4.81
C THR A 75 8.23 7.15 -4.07
N SER A 76 8.23 6.02 -4.78
CA SER A 76 8.55 4.70 -4.22
C SER A 76 10.01 4.61 -3.75
N VAL A 77 10.94 5.11 -4.57
CA VAL A 77 12.37 5.13 -4.24
C VAL A 77 12.60 6.03 -3.03
N LEU A 78 12.04 7.24 -3.02
CA LEU A 78 12.18 8.16 -1.89
C LEU A 78 11.66 7.56 -0.58
N SER A 79 10.54 6.83 -0.63
CA SER A 79 9.98 6.14 0.53
C SER A 79 10.89 5.02 1.04
N VAL A 80 11.44 4.19 0.15
CA VAL A 80 12.40 3.12 0.55
C VAL A 80 13.67 3.73 1.11
N SER A 81 14.22 4.76 0.47
CA SER A 81 15.39 5.49 0.96
C SER A 81 15.15 6.11 2.33
N HIS A 82 13.95 6.60 2.63
CA HIS A 82 13.64 7.16 3.95
C HIS A 82 13.67 6.11 5.07
N ARG A 83 13.17 4.89 4.78
CA ARG A 83 13.30 3.75 5.69
C ARG A 83 14.76 3.34 5.86
N ALA A 84 15.50 3.25 4.77
CA ALA A 84 16.91 2.87 4.78
C ALA A 84 17.76 3.87 5.59
N THR A 85 17.62 5.17 5.35
CA THR A 85 18.35 6.18 6.13
C THR A 85 17.91 6.18 7.59
N GLY A 86 16.64 5.94 7.89
CA GLY A 86 16.16 5.78 9.27
C GLY A 86 16.85 4.62 10.00
N MET A 87 16.90 3.44 9.37
CA MET A 87 17.60 2.27 9.93
C MET A 87 19.10 2.52 10.12
N ILE A 88 19.74 3.17 9.13
CA ILE A 88 21.16 3.56 9.21
C ILE A 88 21.40 4.50 10.39
N LEU A 89 20.60 5.54 10.55
CA LEU A 89 20.73 6.51 11.65
C LEU A 89 20.48 5.85 13.01
N SER A 90 19.43 5.04 13.14
CA SER A 90 19.20 4.27 14.37
C SER A 90 20.40 3.37 14.67
N GLY A 91 20.96 2.70 13.66
CA GLY A 91 22.18 1.91 13.80
C GLY A 91 23.36 2.73 14.29
N TYR A 92 23.61 3.91 13.74
CA TYR A 92 24.69 4.81 14.17
C TYR A 92 24.56 5.14 15.65
N PHE A 93 23.40 5.64 16.07
CA PHE A 93 23.19 6.04 17.47
C PHE A 93 23.25 4.84 18.42
N SER A 94 22.72 3.68 18.03
CA SER A 94 22.81 2.47 18.84
C SER A 94 24.26 1.99 18.99
N VAL A 95 25.04 1.95 17.90
CA VAL A 95 26.44 1.52 17.95
C VAL A 95 27.29 2.50 18.76
N LEU A 96 27.13 3.81 18.56
CA LEU A 96 27.86 4.81 19.33
C LEU A 96 27.45 4.80 20.81
N GLY A 97 26.16 4.66 21.10
CA GLY A 97 25.64 4.60 22.47
C GLY A 97 26.11 3.36 23.22
N ILE A 98 26.03 2.17 22.59
CA ILE A 98 26.57 0.94 23.17
C ILE A 98 28.09 1.04 23.30
N GLY A 99 28.77 1.52 22.26
CA GLY A 99 30.23 1.72 22.26
C GLY A 99 30.69 2.58 23.43
N ALA A 100 30.00 3.69 23.71
CA ALA A 100 30.30 4.55 24.85
C ALA A 100 30.16 3.84 26.22
N LEU A 101 29.37 2.77 26.31
CA LEU A 101 29.18 2.01 27.54
C LEU A 101 30.17 0.85 27.70
N VAL A 102 30.57 0.22 26.59
CA VAL A 102 31.34 -1.04 26.62
C VAL A 102 32.82 -0.87 26.28
N LEU A 103 33.19 0.22 25.59
CA LEU A 103 34.57 0.44 25.17
C LEU A 103 35.43 0.94 26.34
N PRO A 104 36.71 0.54 26.41
CA PRO A 104 37.58 0.81 27.57
C PRO A 104 38.16 2.24 27.63
N HIS A 105 37.99 3.04 26.58
CA HIS A 105 38.55 4.38 26.45
C HIS A 105 37.47 5.39 26.09
N ASP A 106 37.76 6.67 26.31
CA ASP A 106 36.88 7.79 25.96
C ASP A 106 36.93 8.14 24.46
N ILE A 107 36.08 9.09 24.05
CA ILE A 107 36.01 9.52 22.65
C ILE A 107 37.33 10.16 22.15
N SER A 108 38.06 10.85 23.03
CA SER A 108 39.32 11.53 22.71
C SER A 108 40.37 10.54 22.22
N HIS A 109 40.45 9.36 22.84
CA HIS A 109 41.34 8.28 22.42
C HIS A 109 41.05 7.82 20.98
N TYR A 110 39.79 7.59 20.63
CA TYR A 110 39.41 7.13 19.28
C TYR A 110 39.59 8.23 18.22
N ILE A 111 39.38 9.49 18.58
CA ILE A 111 39.69 10.63 17.69
C ILE A 111 41.20 10.65 17.38
N ALA A 112 42.06 10.51 18.39
CA ALA A 112 43.51 10.50 18.21
C ALA A 112 43.97 9.32 17.31
N ILE A 113 43.31 8.16 17.41
CA ILE A 113 43.57 7.03 16.48
C ILE A 113 43.26 7.45 15.05
N ILE A 114 42.09 8.05 14.79
CA ILE A 114 41.70 8.49 13.43
C ILE A 114 42.66 9.57 12.91
N GLU A 115 43.07 10.53 13.75
CA GLU A 115 44.05 11.56 13.40
C GLU A 115 45.41 10.95 13.03
N SER A 116 45.84 9.91 13.76
CA SER A 116 47.11 9.22 13.49
C SER A 116 47.17 8.51 12.13
N LEU A 117 46.00 8.23 11.52
CA LEU A 117 45.93 7.68 10.16
C LEU A 117 46.36 8.68 9.08
N ASN A 118 46.53 9.96 9.43
CA ASN A 118 47.00 11.03 8.51
C ASN A 118 46.20 11.06 7.18
N LEU A 119 44.88 10.91 7.28
CA LEU A 119 43.99 10.90 6.11
C LEU A 119 44.00 12.25 5.40
N SER A 120 43.94 12.23 4.07
CA SER A 120 43.87 13.46 3.28
C SER A 120 42.60 14.25 3.59
N PRO A 121 42.60 15.59 3.45
CA PRO A 121 41.40 16.41 3.66
C PRO A 121 40.21 15.96 2.81
N ALA A 122 40.47 15.50 1.58
CA ALA A 122 39.44 14.96 0.70
C ALA A 122 38.82 13.66 1.24
N THR A 123 39.64 12.77 1.81
CA THR A 123 39.15 11.51 2.41
C THR A 123 38.32 11.79 3.66
N LEU A 124 38.77 12.72 4.50
CA LEU A 124 38.01 13.15 5.68
C LEU A 124 36.68 13.78 5.30
N PHE A 125 36.67 14.67 4.30
CA PHE A 125 35.44 15.28 3.79
C PHE A 125 34.48 14.23 3.24
N LEU A 126 34.97 13.25 2.47
CA LEU A 126 34.13 12.16 1.96
C LEU A 126 33.55 11.31 3.10
N GLY A 127 34.36 10.99 4.11
CA GLY A 127 33.89 10.27 5.30
C GLY A 127 32.80 11.04 6.05
N LYS A 128 33.00 12.33 6.29
CA LYS A 128 32.00 13.22 6.90
C LYS A 128 30.72 13.29 6.06
N PHE A 129 30.86 13.42 4.73
CA PHE A 129 29.72 13.47 3.82
C PHE A 129 28.90 12.18 3.84
N LEU A 130 29.53 11.01 3.85
CA LEU A 130 28.84 9.71 3.93
C LEU A 130 28.08 9.53 5.25
N LEU A 131 28.60 10.07 6.36
CA LEU A 131 27.91 10.09 7.66
C LEU A 131 26.77 11.12 7.68
N ALA A 132 26.96 12.28 7.05
CA ALA A 132 25.99 13.37 7.00
C ALA A 132 24.83 13.11 6.03
N ALA A 133 25.06 12.39 4.92
CA ALA A 133 24.06 12.19 3.86
C ALA A 133 22.76 11.52 4.36
N PRO A 134 22.80 10.44 5.17
CA PRO A 134 21.59 9.88 5.77
C PRO A 134 20.85 10.88 6.66
N VAL A 135 21.57 11.71 7.43
CA VAL A 135 20.97 12.76 8.28
C VAL A 135 20.24 13.79 7.43
N GLY A 136 20.93 14.39 6.45
CA GLY A 136 20.36 15.41 5.58
C GLY A 136 19.14 14.92 4.81
N TYR A 137 19.21 13.70 4.27
CA TYR A 137 18.08 13.08 3.57
C TYR A 137 16.91 12.76 4.50
N HIS A 138 17.16 12.08 5.62
CA HIS A 138 16.09 11.65 6.53
C HIS A 138 15.36 12.85 7.13
N LEU A 139 16.10 13.92 7.50
CA LEU A 139 15.52 15.16 8.00
C LEU A 139 14.66 15.85 6.94
N ALA A 140 15.20 16.09 5.73
CA ALA A 140 14.48 16.81 4.68
C ALA A 140 13.21 16.05 4.24
N ASN A 141 13.30 14.73 4.05
CA ASN A 141 12.14 13.93 3.68
C ASN A 141 11.18 13.73 4.87
N GLY A 142 11.68 13.70 6.11
CA GLY A 142 10.86 13.67 7.33
C GLY A 142 9.97 14.91 7.45
N VAL A 143 10.51 16.10 7.21
CA VAL A 143 9.71 17.34 7.14
C VAL A 143 8.62 17.23 6.08
N ARG A 144 8.94 16.72 4.88
CA ARG A 144 7.95 16.46 3.83
C ARG A 144 6.85 15.49 4.27
N HIS A 145 7.19 14.42 5.01
CA HIS A 145 6.19 13.51 5.58
C HIS A 145 5.28 14.20 6.61
N LEU A 146 5.81 15.07 7.47
CA LEU A 146 5.00 15.85 8.40
C LEU A 146 4.00 16.78 7.67
N PHE A 147 4.36 17.33 6.51
CA PHE A 147 3.40 18.05 5.67
C PHE A 147 2.28 17.15 5.16
N TRP A 148 2.60 15.92 4.75
CA TRP A 148 1.61 14.93 4.31
C TRP A 148 0.68 14.47 5.43
N ASP A 149 1.19 14.33 6.66
CA ASP A 149 0.37 13.97 7.83
C ASP A 149 -0.66 15.07 8.16
N MET A 150 -0.38 16.32 7.78
CA MET A 150 -1.35 17.43 7.83
C MET A 150 -2.25 17.53 6.59
N ALA A 151 -2.25 16.52 5.72
CA ALA A 151 -2.97 16.49 4.44
C ALA A 151 -2.60 17.62 3.45
N LYS A 152 -1.36 18.12 3.49
CA LYS A 152 -0.86 19.18 2.59
C LYS A 152 0.04 18.61 1.50
N GLY A 153 -0.04 19.12 0.27
CA GLY A 153 0.89 18.77 -0.81
C GLY A 153 0.72 17.35 -1.37
N LEU A 154 -0.52 16.85 -1.40
CA LEU A 154 -0.87 15.46 -1.77
C LEU A 154 -1.31 15.29 -3.23
N THR A 155 -1.37 16.37 -4.03
CA THR A 155 -1.58 16.20 -5.47
C THR A 155 -0.32 15.62 -6.11
N ILE A 156 -0.45 14.87 -7.22
CA ILE A 156 0.70 14.25 -7.89
C ILE A 156 1.77 15.29 -8.26
N LYS A 157 1.36 16.48 -8.74
CA LYS A 157 2.30 17.56 -9.07
C LYS A 157 3.09 18.02 -7.85
N GLU A 158 2.42 18.22 -6.71
CA GLU A 158 3.07 18.63 -5.45
C GLU A 158 3.95 17.53 -4.88
N VAL A 159 3.52 16.27 -4.94
CA VAL A 159 4.30 15.12 -4.48
C VAL A 159 5.61 15.02 -5.25
N TYR A 160 5.62 15.21 -6.57
CA TYR A 160 6.86 15.21 -7.36
C TYR A 160 7.70 16.47 -7.12
N SER A 161 7.08 17.65 -7.12
CA SER A 161 7.78 18.93 -6.87
C SER A 161 8.47 18.93 -5.51
N SER A 162 7.75 18.59 -4.44
CA SER A 162 8.31 18.44 -3.09
C SER A 162 9.38 17.36 -3.00
N GLY A 163 9.28 16.30 -3.82
CA GLY A 163 10.30 15.26 -3.93
C GLY A 163 11.63 15.79 -4.47
N TYR A 164 11.63 16.59 -5.53
CA TYR A 164 12.85 17.23 -6.04
C TYR A 164 13.38 18.32 -5.11
N THR A 165 12.49 19.13 -4.53
CA THR A 165 12.88 20.17 -3.56
C THR A 165 13.58 19.57 -2.34
N MET A 166 13.03 18.49 -1.77
CA MET A 166 13.65 17.86 -0.60
C MET A 166 14.98 17.16 -0.95
N LEU A 167 15.14 16.63 -2.17
CA LEU A 167 16.42 16.09 -2.64
C LEU A 167 17.49 17.18 -2.69
N ALA A 168 17.18 18.34 -3.29
CA ALA A 168 18.10 19.47 -3.31
C ALA A 168 18.47 19.93 -1.89
N ALA A 169 17.47 20.07 -1.00
CA ALA A 169 17.70 20.41 0.39
C ALA A 169 18.59 19.39 1.11
N SER A 170 18.38 18.09 0.87
CA SER A 170 19.17 17.03 1.47
C SER A 170 20.65 17.12 1.11
N VAL A 171 20.97 17.42 -0.16
CA VAL A 171 22.35 17.58 -0.63
C VAL A 171 22.99 18.80 0.03
N ILE A 172 22.29 19.93 0.09
CA ILE A 172 22.79 21.16 0.72
C ILE A 172 23.08 20.92 2.20
N ILE A 173 22.14 20.33 2.94
CA ILE A 173 22.32 20.02 4.37
C ILE A 173 23.52 19.10 4.56
N SER A 174 23.66 18.07 3.74
CA SER A 174 24.76 17.10 3.84
C SER A 174 26.12 17.73 3.56
N LEU A 175 26.21 18.63 2.56
CA LEU A 175 27.43 19.35 2.24
C LEU A 175 27.84 20.32 3.35
N ILE A 176 26.87 21.05 3.92
CA ILE A 176 27.12 21.95 5.06
C ILE A 176 27.66 21.13 6.24
N LEU A 177 26.99 20.04 6.61
CA LEU A 177 27.42 19.17 7.71
C LEU A 177 28.80 18.54 7.47
N ALA A 178 29.13 18.20 6.23
CA ALA A 178 30.43 17.64 5.88
C ALA A 178 31.58 18.66 5.95
N ALA A 179 31.26 19.94 5.80
CA ALA A 179 32.23 21.04 5.82
C ALA A 179 32.51 21.58 7.24
N LEU A 180 31.68 21.26 8.23
CA LEU A 180 31.93 21.49 9.66
C LEU A 180 33.05 20.57 10.16
#